data_AF-A0A9D4EUM9-F1
#
_entry.id   AF-A0A9D4EUM9-F1
#
_cell.length_a   1.000
_cell.length_b   1.000
_cell.length_c   1.000
_cell.angle_alpha   90.00
_cell.angle_beta   90.00
_cell.angle_gamma   90.00
#
_symmetry.space_group_name_H-M   'P 1'
#
loop_
_entity.id
_entity.type
_entity.pdbx_description
1 polymer ?
#
loop_
_entity_poly.entity_id
_entity_poly.type
_entity_poly.pdbx_seq_one_letter_code
_entity_poly.pdbx_strand_id
1 'polypeptide(L)'
;MATFSQSPVDKGEGTYLNTSIKKDEGVWGRVAQAQPFSVNVEPCQLAKLCDIEGAMTMFVTNQCISFEDPKTRQNKYLFQLSWIRRFGQRNKDQFYFECGRKCPNGEGTVTCISQSAAEIYKVITTKSSSNVSTVIPGKQKVKGLDEKKALDLKPSEKLLDVKPKVSSPAPKQIIKYNKN
;
A
#
# COMPACT_ATOMS: atom_id res chain seq x y z
N MET A 1 -30.16 -38.51 24.38
CA MET A 1 -29.57 -38.64 23.02
C MET A 1 -30.30 -37.66 22.13
N ALA A 2 -29.68 -36.52 21.80
CA ALA A 2 -30.31 -35.51 20.94
C ALA A 2 -29.90 -35.78 19.49
N THR A 3 -30.88 -36.13 18.65
CA THR A 3 -30.72 -36.31 17.20
C THR A 3 -30.72 -34.94 16.52
N PHE A 4 -29.58 -34.56 15.96
CA PHE A 4 -29.45 -33.34 15.16
C PHE A 4 -29.83 -33.66 13.71
N SER A 5 -31.01 -33.20 13.30
CA SER A 5 -31.48 -33.24 11.91
C SER A 5 -30.69 -32.23 11.08
N GLN A 6 -29.74 -32.70 10.25
CA GLN A 6 -29.07 -31.86 9.25
C GLN A 6 -29.99 -31.64 8.05
N SER A 7 -30.29 -30.37 7.77
CA SER A 7 -30.94 -29.93 6.53
C SER A 7 -29.94 -29.91 5.36
N PRO A 8 -30.40 -30.00 4.09
CA PRO A 8 -29.52 -30.21 2.94
C PRO A 8 -28.66 -29.00 2.61
N VAL A 9 -27.42 -29.28 2.20
CA VAL A 9 -26.40 -28.33 1.76
C VAL A 9 -26.76 -27.87 0.34
N ASP A 10 -27.28 -26.66 0.22
CA ASP A 10 -27.50 -26.02 -1.08
C ASP A 10 -26.13 -25.68 -1.70
N LYS A 11 -25.84 -26.27 -2.85
CA LYS A 11 -24.64 -26.01 -3.65
C LYS A 11 -24.83 -24.69 -4.40
N GLY A 12 -24.67 -23.57 -3.69
CA GLY A 12 -24.59 -22.25 -4.31
C GLY A 12 -23.20 -22.04 -4.92
N GLU A 13 -23.14 -21.91 -6.25
CA GLU A 13 -22.00 -21.29 -6.93
C GLU A 13 -21.71 -19.93 -6.28
N GLY A 14 -20.57 -19.83 -5.61
CA GLY A 14 -20.19 -18.67 -4.83
C GLY A 14 -19.73 -17.51 -5.70
N THR A 15 -20.66 -16.80 -6.34
CA THR A 15 -20.42 -15.42 -6.77
C THR A 15 -20.52 -14.52 -5.56
N TYR A 16 -19.45 -14.44 -4.76
CA TYR A 16 -19.30 -13.38 -3.76
C TYR A 16 -18.95 -12.07 -4.48
N LEU A 17 -19.93 -11.45 -5.15
CA LEU A 17 -19.95 -9.98 -5.15
C LEU A 17 -20.01 -9.61 -3.68
N ASN A 18 -18.99 -8.94 -3.17
CA ASN A 18 -18.89 -8.60 -1.76
C ASN A 18 -20.01 -7.63 -1.36
N THR A 19 -21.18 -8.19 -1.08
CA THR A 19 -22.43 -7.54 -0.69
C THR A 19 -22.28 -7.02 0.73
N SER A 20 -21.72 -5.82 0.83
CA SER A 20 -22.14 -4.82 1.83
C SER A 20 -21.95 -3.40 1.33
N ILE A 21 -21.36 -3.20 0.15
CA ILE A 21 -21.64 -2.00 -0.63
C ILE A 21 -23.01 -2.27 -1.23
N LYS A 22 -24.07 -1.76 -0.56
CA LYS A 22 -25.36 -1.58 -1.23
C LYS A 22 -25.07 -0.91 -2.57
N LYS A 23 -25.92 -1.08 -3.57
CA LYS A 23 -25.84 -0.33 -4.83
C LYS A 23 -26.13 1.16 -4.55
N ASP A 24 -25.39 1.77 -3.63
CA ASP A 24 -25.32 3.18 -3.37
C ASP A 24 -24.72 3.77 -4.63
N GLU A 25 -25.60 4.40 -5.41
CA GLU A 25 -25.26 5.15 -6.61
C GLU A 25 -24.07 6.10 -6.36
N GLY A 26 -23.84 6.51 -5.11
CA GLY A 26 -22.72 7.34 -4.70
C GLY A 26 -21.32 6.75 -4.94
N VAL A 27 -21.07 5.46 -4.65
CA VAL A 27 -19.72 4.88 -4.82
C VAL A 27 -19.43 4.63 -6.29
N TRP A 28 -20.35 3.96 -6.98
CA TRP A 28 -20.20 3.65 -8.40
C TRP A 28 -20.29 4.90 -9.28
N GLY A 29 -21.09 5.91 -8.91
CA GLY A 29 -21.13 7.20 -9.59
C GLY A 29 -19.80 7.96 -9.51
N ARG A 30 -19.08 7.88 -8.38
CA ARG A 30 -17.72 8.44 -8.26
C ARG A 30 -16.70 7.65 -9.06
N VAL A 31 -16.82 6.32 -9.10
CA VAL A 31 -15.97 5.46 -9.95
C VAL A 31 -16.18 5.79 -11.43
N ALA A 32 -17.41 6.04 -11.86
CA ALA A 32 -17.72 6.41 -13.24
C ALA A 32 -17.09 7.75 -13.70
N GLN A 33 -16.75 8.63 -12.75
CA GLN A 33 -16.06 9.90 -13.02
C GLN A 33 -14.53 9.80 -12.89
N ALA A 34 -14.01 8.65 -12.43
CA ALA A 34 -12.58 8.45 -12.28
C ALA A 34 -11.91 8.16 -13.63
N GLN A 35 -10.66 8.58 -13.76
CA GLN A 35 -9.85 8.26 -14.93
C GLN A 35 -9.61 6.74 -15.00
N PRO A 36 -9.89 6.09 -16.14
CA PRO A 36 -9.65 4.66 -16.32
C PRO A 36 -8.17 4.39 -16.63
N PHE A 37 -7.64 3.31 -16.07
CA PHE A 37 -6.31 2.79 -16.37
C PHE A 37 -6.40 1.36 -16.89
N SER A 38 -5.83 1.10 -18.07
CA SER A 38 -5.65 -0.26 -18.56
C SER A 38 -4.54 -0.96 -17.80
N VAL A 39 -4.86 -2.08 -17.15
CA VAL A 39 -3.91 -2.87 -16.36
C VAL A 39 -4.03 -4.35 -16.70
N ASN A 40 -2.94 -5.09 -16.52
CA ASN A 40 -2.95 -6.55 -16.51
C ASN A 40 -2.59 -7.03 -15.10
N VAL A 41 -3.55 -7.60 -14.39
CA VAL A 41 -3.38 -8.05 -13.01
C VAL A 41 -2.68 -9.41 -13.00
N GLU A 42 -1.55 -9.50 -12.30
CA GLU A 42 -0.83 -10.76 -12.16
C GLU A 42 -1.63 -11.77 -11.31
N PRO A 43 -1.68 -13.05 -11.72
CA PRO A 43 -2.35 -14.09 -10.97
C PRO A 43 -1.84 -14.22 -9.52
N CYS A 44 -2.74 -14.12 -8.55
CA CYS A 44 -2.44 -14.38 -7.15
C CYS A 44 -3.70 -14.86 -6.41
N GLN A 45 -3.54 -15.39 -5.20
CA GLN A 45 -4.67 -15.92 -4.42
C GLN A 45 -5.78 -14.87 -4.20
N LEU A 46 -5.39 -13.63 -3.85
CA LEU A 46 -6.36 -12.56 -3.62
C LEU A 46 -7.04 -12.12 -4.93
N ALA A 47 -6.29 -12.03 -6.03
CA ALA A 47 -6.85 -11.68 -7.35
C ALA A 47 -7.88 -12.71 -7.84
N LYS A 48 -7.63 -14.02 -7.58
CA LYS A 48 -8.57 -15.11 -7.85
C LYS A 48 -9.86 -14.97 -7.05
N LEU A 49 -9.73 -14.76 -5.74
CA LEU A 49 -10.89 -14.60 -4.85
C LEU A 49 -11.74 -13.37 -5.18
N CYS A 50 -11.12 -12.35 -5.79
CA CYS A 50 -11.79 -11.12 -6.22
C CYS A 50 -12.28 -11.15 -7.68
N ASP A 51 -12.01 -12.20 -8.47
CA ASP A 51 -12.31 -12.27 -9.91
C ASP A 51 -11.73 -11.08 -10.72
N ILE A 52 -10.45 -10.75 -10.50
CA ILE A 52 -9.77 -9.60 -11.15
C ILE A 52 -8.47 -9.98 -11.87
N GLU A 53 -8.25 -11.25 -12.20
CA GLU A 53 -7.02 -11.68 -12.90
C GLU A 53 -7.01 -11.24 -14.37
N GLY A 54 -5.82 -10.89 -14.88
CA GLY A 54 -5.64 -10.57 -16.29
C GLY A 54 -6.01 -9.12 -16.66
N ALA A 55 -6.40 -8.92 -17.91
CA ALA A 55 -6.61 -7.60 -18.50
C ALA A 55 -7.88 -6.93 -17.96
N MET A 56 -7.71 -5.86 -17.18
CA MET A 56 -8.79 -5.16 -16.46
C MET A 56 -8.73 -3.65 -16.73
N THR A 57 -9.86 -2.99 -16.50
CA THR A 57 -9.92 -1.53 -16.35
C THR A 57 -9.92 -1.18 -14.87
N MET A 58 -8.91 -0.44 -14.42
CA MET A 58 -8.80 0.01 -13.04
C MET A 58 -9.20 1.47 -12.91
N PHE A 59 -9.97 1.77 -11.87
CA PHE A 59 -10.37 3.13 -11.51
C PHE A 59 -9.89 3.46 -10.10
N VAL A 60 -9.45 4.71 -9.91
CA VAL A 60 -8.96 5.19 -8.61
C VAL A 60 -9.77 6.40 -8.17
N THR A 61 -10.40 6.30 -7.00
CA THR A 61 -11.11 7.39 -6.34
C THR A 61 -10.40 7.79 -5.04
N ASN A 62 -10.95 8.77 -4.32
CA ASN A 62 -10.50 9.12 -2.97
C ASN A 62 -10.86 8.09 -1.90
N GLN A 63 -11.68 7.09 -2.21
CA GLN A 63 -12.15 6.11 -1.24
C GLN A 63 -11.73 4.68 -1.58
N CYS A 64 -11.50 4.38 -2.86
CA CYS A 64 -11.28 3.02 -3.31
C CYS A 64 -10.50 2.91 -4.62
N ILE A 65 -10.01 1.70 -4.86
CA ILE A 65 -9.54 1.19 -6.15
C ILE A 65 -10.57 0.16 -6.62
N SER A 66 -11.08 0.29 -7.84
CA SER A 66 -12.06 -0.65 -8.41
C SER A 66 -11.61 -1.21 -9.75
N PHE A 67 -12.06 -2.42 -10.04
CA PHE A 67 -11.76 -3.16 -11.26
C PHE A 67 -13.04 -3.45 -12.03
N GLU A 68 -13.00 -3.21 -13.32
CA GLU A 68 -14.07 -3.49 -14.28
C GLU A 68 -13.50 -4.37 -15.40
N ASP A 69 -14.27 -5.37 -15.81
CA ASP A 69 -13.96 -6.15 -16.99
C ASP A 69 -14.16 -5.27 -18.24
N PRO A 70 -13.10 -5.04 -19.04
CA PRO A 70 -13.17 -4.14 -20.20
C PRO A 70 -14.14 -4.62 -21.29
N LYS A 71 -14.44 -5.93 -21.37
CA LYS A 71 -15.33 -6.50 -22.38
C LYS A 71 -16.79 -6.36 -21.99
N THR A 72 -17.11 -6.73 -20.76
CA THR A 72 -18.50 -6.75 -20.27
C THR A 72 -18.91 -5.45 -19.62
N ARG A 73 -17.95 -4.55 -19.32
CA ARG A 73 -18.14 -3.33 -18.52
C ARG A 73 -18.73 -3.64 -17.13
N GLN A 74 -18.55 -4.87 -16.66
CA GLN A 74 -19.01 -5.30 -15.36
C GLN A 74 -17.97 -4.96 -14.31
N ASN A 75 -18.38 -4.23 -13.27
CA ASN A 75 -17.55 -4.04 -12.09
C ASN A 75 -17.35 -5.37 -11.37
N LYS A 76 -16.10 -5.78 -11.22
CA LYS A 76 -15.70 -7.06 -10.61
C LYS A 76 -15.49 -6.94 -9.11
N TYR A 77 -14.63 -6.01 -8.71
CA TYR A 77 -14.29 -5.84 -7.30
C TYR A 77 -13.84 -4.43 -6.98
N LEU A 78 -13.95 -4.07 -5.70
CA LEU A 78 -13.53 -2.79 -5.16
C LEU A 78 -12.77 -3.01 -3.85
N PHE A 79 -11.59 -2.42 -3.75
CA PHE A 79 -10.79 -2.33 -2.54
C PHE A 79 -10.91 -0.93 -1.96
N GLN A 80 -11.43 -0.80 -0.74
CA GLN A 80 -11.37 0.48 -0.04
C GLN A 80 -9.91 0.82 0.26
N LEU A 81 -9.53 2.10 0.13
CA LEU A 81 -8.18 2.54 0.48
C LEU A 81 -7.86 2.29 1.96
N SER A 82 -8.90 2.24 2.82
CA SER A 82 -8.79 1.89 4.25
C SER A 82 -8.36 0.43 4.50
N TRP A 83 -8.49 -0.45 3.51
CA TRP A 83 -8.06 -1.85 3.58
C TRP A 83 -6.62 -2.05 3.08
N ILE A 84 -6.06 -1.06 2.39
CA ILE A 84 -4.72 -1.12 1.80
C ILE A 84 -3.70 -0.68 2.86
N ARG A 85 -2.69 -1.52 3.10
CA ARG A 85 -1.62 -1.25 4.08
C ARG A 85 -0.47 -0.47 3.45
N ARG A 86 -0.15 -0.83 2.21
CA ARG A 86 0.89 -0.19 1.41
C ARG A 86 0.56 -0.34 -0.07
N PHE A 87 1.08 0.58 -0.86
CA PHE A 87 1.07 0.50 -2.31
C PHE A 87 2.34 1.15 -2.82
N GLY A 88 2.71 0.84 -4.05
CA GLY A 88 3.92 1.37 -4.61
C GLY A 88 4.06 1.06 -6.08
N GLN A 89 5.11 1.62 -6.64
CA GLN A 89 5.58 1.32 -7.96
C GLN A 89 6.92 0.63 -7.83
N ARG A 90 7.06 -0.56 -8.43
CA ARG A 90 8.34 -1.30 -8.43
C ARG A 90 9.19 -0.94 -9.63
N ASN A 91 8.56 -0.86 -10.81
CA ASN A 91 9.18 -0.52 -12.09
C ASN A 91 8.30 0.50 -12.85
N LYS A 92 8.79 1.03 -13.98
CA LYS A 92 8.05 1.99 -14.82
C LYS A 92 6.64 1.50 -15.21
N ASP A 93 6.48 0.19 -15.31
CA ASP A 93 5.30 -0.51 -15.78
C ASP A 93 4.61 -1.36 -14.70
N GLN A 94 5.07 -1.34 -13.45
CA GLN A 94 4.55 -2.23 -12.41
C GLN A 94 4.10 -1.45 -11.18
N PHE A 95 2.79 -1.45 -10.96
CA PHE A 95 2.13 -0.94 -9.76
C PHE A 95 1.72 -2.12 -8.87
N TYR A 96 1.74 -1.96 -7.55
CA TYR A 96 1.24 -2.96 -6.62
C TYR A 96 0.55 -2.33 -5.41
N PHE A 97 -0.34 -3.10 -4.79
CA PHE A 97 -0.90 -2.77 -3.48
C PHE A 97 -1.05 -4.03 -2.62
N GLU A 98 -0.97 -3.85 -1.30
CA GLU A 98 -1.12 -4.90 -0.31
C GLU A 98 -2.36 -4.64 0.55
N CYS A 99 -3.28 -5.59 0.55
CA CYS A 99 -4.45 -5.59 1.42
C CYS A 99 -4.11 -6.19 2.79
N GLY A 100 -4.66 -5.59 3.84
CA GLY A 100 -4.59 -6.11 5.21
C GLY A 100 -5.83 -6.88 5.63
N ARG A 101 -5.85 -7.34 6.89
CA ARG A 101 -6.93 -8.18 7.46
C ARG A 101 -8.34 -7.60 7.41
N LYS A 102 -8.47 -6.30 7.18
CA LYS A 102 -9.77 -5.61 7.00
C LYS A 102 -10.39 -5.88 5.64
N CYS A 103 -9.59 -6.32 4.66
CA CYS A 103 -10.09 -6.76 3.37
C CYS A 103 -10.90 -8.04 3.57
N PRO A 104 -12.16 -8.13 3.08
CA PRO A 104 -12.98 -9.30 3.38
C PRO A 104 -12.46 -10.60 2.72
N ASN A 105 -11.76 -10.48 1.59
CA ASN A 105 -11.10 -11.61 0.92
C ASN A 105 -9.70 -11.91 1.50
N GLY A 106 -9.35 -11.29 2.63
CA GLY A 106 -8.11 -11.54 3.36
C GLY A 106 -6.93 -10.68 2.93
N GLU A 107 -5.78 -10.98 3.53
CA GLU A 107 -4.52 -10.30 3.24
C GLU A 107 -3.93 -10.77 1.90
N GLY A 108 -3.18 -9.90 1.23
CA GLY A 108 -2.48 -10.28 0.01
C GLY A 108 -1.98 -9.10 -0.80
N THR A 109 -0.99 -9.36 -1.65
CA THR A 109 -0.45 -8.37 -2.60
C THR A 109 -1.02 -8.63 -3.98
N VAL A 110 -1.54 -7.57 -4.60
CA VAL A 110 -1.97 -7.56 -5.99
C VAL A 110 -0.97 -6.73 -6.79
N THR A 111 -0.47 -7.31 -7.87
CA THR A 111 0.45 -6.64 -8.80
C THR A 111 -0.28 -6.37 -10.11
N CYS A 112 -0.13 -5.16 -10.62
CA CYS A 112 -0.74 -4.68 -11.85
C CYS A 112 0.36 -4.22 -12.82
N ILE A 113 0.42 -4.83 -14.00
CA ILE A 113 1.28 -4.39 -15.09
C ILE A 113 0.53 -3.34 -15.92
N SER A 114 1.10 -2.16 -16.07
CA SER A 114 0.52 -1.04 -16.82
C SER A 114 1.55 0.00 -17.18
N GLN A 115 1.50 0.52 -18.41
CA GLN A 115 2.34 1.65 -18.83
C GLN A 115 2.11 2.92 -17.99
N SER A 116 0.93 3.04 -17.39
CA SER A 116 0.54 4.16 -16.52
C SER A 116 0.83 3.90 -15.04
N ALA A 117 1.67 2.91 -14.68
CA ALA A 117 1.95 2.57 -13.27
C ALA A 117 2.43 3.78 -12.42
N ALA A 118 3.25 4.66 -13.00
CA ALA A 118 3.70 5.89 -12.33
C ALA A 118 2.55 6.87 -12.07
N GLU A 119 1.64 7.01 -13.03
CA GLU A 119 0.48 7.88 -12.91
C GLU A 119 -0.51 7.33 -11.89
N ILE A 120 -0.79 6.03 -11.94
CA ILE A 120 -1.60 5.32 -10.94
C ILE A 120 -1.07 5.60 -9.53
N TYR A 121 0.23 5.41 -9.31
CA TYR A 121 0.86 5.67 -8.02
C TYR A 121 0.66 7.12 -7.57
N LYS A 122 0.88 8.08 -8.47
CA LYS A 122 0.69 9.52 -8.19
C LYS A 122 -0.76 9.83 -7.82
N VAL A 123 -1.73 9.30 -8.57
CA VAL A 123 -3.16 9.51 -8.33
C VAL A 123 -3.56 8.94 -6.97
N ILE A 124 -3.19 7.69 -6.67
CA ILE A 124 -3.51 7.06 -5.38
C ILE A 124 -2.89 7.84 -4.23
N THR A 125 -1.61 8.23 -4.34
CA THR A 125 -0.93 9.04 -3.33
C THR A 125 -1.71 10.33 -3.05
N THR A 126 -2.01 11.09 -4.11
CA THR A 126 -2.75 12.37 -4.00
C THR A 126 -4.13 12.19 -3.36
N LYS A 127 -4.88 11.16 -3.79
CA LYS A 127 -6.24 10.87 -3.34
C LYS A 127 -6.31 10.29 -1.93
N SER A 128 -5.27 9.56 -1.50
CA SER A 128 -5.14 9.06 -0.13
C SER A 128 -4.77 10.16 0.86
N SER A 129 -3.91 11.11 0.46
CA SER A 129 -3.47 12.21 1.33
C SER A 129 -4.57 13.24 1.62
N SER A 130 -5.53 13.42 0.70
CA SER A 130 -6.66 14.35 0.91
C SER A 130 -7.62 13.94 2.05
N ASN A 131 -7.55 12.70 2.53
CA ASN A 131 -8.39 12.22 3.64
C ASN A 131 -7.61 12.10 4.97
N VAL A 132 -6.31 12.45 4.99
CA VAL A 132 -5.49 12.42 6.20
C VAL A 132 -5.38 13.83 6.77
N SER A 133 -6.38 14.24 7.54
CA SER A 133 -6.21 15.30 8.53
C SER A 133 -5.39 14.75 9.69
N THR A 134 -4.05 14.69 9.59
CA THR A 134 -3.12 14.79 10.74
C THR A 134 -1.64 14.62 10.34
N VAL A 135 -0.86 15.66 10.68
CA VAL A 135 0.46 15.66 11.34
C VAL A 135 1.61 14.90 10.67
N ILE A 136 2.47 15.66 9.98
CA ILE A 136 3.89 15.31 9.79
C ILE A 136 4.66 15.80 11.03
N PRO A 137 5.33 14.94 11.81
CA PRO A 137 6.29 15.42 12.81
C PRO A 137 7.61 15.76 12.11
N GLY A 138 7.96 17.05 12.12
CA GLY A 138 9.34 17.53 12.03
C GLY A 138 9.94 17.63 10.64
N LYS A 139 9.86 18.83 10.04
CA LYS A 139 10.97 19.80 9.97
C LYS A 139 10.48 21.07 9.31
N GLN A 140 10.32 22.10 10.14
CA GLN A 140 10.03 23.47 9.73
C GLN A 140 11.17 24.00 8.85
N LYS A 141 10.80 24.64 7.74
CA LYS A 141 11.69 25.44 6.90
C LYS A 141 11.62 26.87 7.43
N VAL A 142 12.60 27.29 8.25
CA VAL A 142 12.74 28.70 8.62
C VAL A 142 13.34 29.47 7.44
N LYS A 143 12.68 30.58 7.07
CA LYS A 143 13.09 31.53 6.03
C LYS A 143 14.21 32.43 6.59
N GLY A 144 15.19 32.77 5.74
CA GLY A 144 16.32 33.63 6.09
C GLY A 144 15.97 35.10 6.27
N LEU A 145 16.87 35.81 6.95
CA LEU A 145 17.06 37.26 6.88
C LEU A 145 18.54 37.58 7.19
N ASP A 146 19.10 38.55 6.47
CA ASP A 146 20.51 38.80 6.23
C ASP A 146 21.26 39.67 7.28
N GLU A 147 22.60 39.46 7.28
CA GLU A 147 23.74 40.39 7.48
C GLU A 147 24.06 41.18 8.79
N LYS A 148 25.30 40.91 9.27
CA LYS A 148 26.39 41.81 9.76
C LYS A 148 26.30 42.50 11.15
N LYS A 149 27.16 42.05 12.08
CA LYS A 149 28.23 42.89 12.68
C LYS A 149 29.25 42.06 13.48
N ALA A 150 30.52 42.37 13.27
CA ALA A 150 31.69 41.85 13.97
C ALA A 150 31.85 42.46 15.38
N LEU A 151 32.50 41.73 16.29
CA LEU A 151 33.75 42.09 16.98
C LEU A 151 33.92 41.27 18.29
N ASP A 152 35.08 40.63 18.38
CA ASP A 152 35.91 40.36 19.56
C ASP A 152 35.32 39.68 20.81
N LEU A 153 35.90 38.51 21.14
CA LEU A 153 36.74 38.29 22.33
C LEU A 153 37.11 36.79 22.45
N LYS A 154 38.40 36.48 22.23
CA LYS A 154 39.16 35.38 22.87
C LYS A 154 40.18 36.06 23.82
N PRO A 155 40.95 35.39 24.72
CA PRO A 155 41.04 33.96 25.11
C PRO A 155 41.20 33.69 26.65
N SER A 156 41.08 32.42 27.09
CA SER A 156 41.95 31.73 28.09
C SER A 156 41.49 30.25 28.23
N GLU A 157 42.29 29.22 27.91
CA GLU A 157 43.28 28.51 28.78
C GLU A 157 42.69 28.03 30.12
N LYS A 158 42.73 26.78 30.63
CA LYS A 158 43.28 25.42 30.37
C LYS A 158 42.28 24.45 31.08
N LEU A 159 42.24 23.12 30.91
CA LEU A 159 43.20 22.16 31.48
C LEU A 159 42.63 20.70 31.38
N LEU A 160 43.49 19.79 30.87
CA LEU A 160 43.64 18.32 31.09
C LEU A 160 42.65 17.28 30.51
N ASP A 161 43.21 16.53 29.53
CA ASP A 161 43.45 15.08 29.52
C ASP A 161 42.38 14.11 29.99
N VAL A 162 41.76 13.37 29.05
CA VAL A 162 41.64 11.90 29.11
C VAL A 162 41.58 11.32 27.67
N LYS A 163 42.58 10.50 27.29
CA LYS A 163 42.44 9.45 26.25
C LYS A 163 41.98 8.16 26.93
N PRO A 164 41.20 7.30 26.27
CA PRO A 164 41.87 6.14 25.67
C PRO A 164 41.32 5.72 24.29
N LYS A 165 42.22 5.05 23.57
CA LYS A 165 42.11 4.31 22.30
C LYS A 165 41.82 2.84 22.63
N VAL A 166 41.11 2.11 21.75
CA VAL A 166 41.12 0.62 21.49
C VAL A 166 39.75 0.27 20.84
N SER A 167 39.61 0.12 19.53
CA SER A 167 39.87 -1.05 18.65
C SER A 167 39.04 -2.33 18.94
N SER A 168 38.02 -2.57 18.09
CA SER A 168 37.35 -3.81 17.57
C SER A 168 37.63 -5.20 18.19
N PRO A 169 36.73 -6.23 18.08
CA PRO A 169 36.11 -6.67 16.80
C PRO A 169 34.71 -7.34 16.85
N ALA A 170 34.17 -7.61 15.65
CA ALA A 170 32.94 -8.36 15.38
C ALA A 170 33.07 -9.88 15.59
N PRO A 171 32.02 -10.60 16.01
CA PRO A 171 32.04 -12.05 16.16
C PRO A 171 31.82 -12.80 14.82
N LYS A 172 32.76 -13.70 14.48
CA LYS A 172 32.59 -14.77 13.49
C LYS A 172 32.00 -15.99 14.21
N GLN A 173 30.84 -16.50 13.76
CA GLN A 173 30.38 -17.83 14.16
C GLN A 173 30.79 -18.88 13.11
N ILE A 174 31.28 -19.99 13.66
CA ILE A 174 32.02 -21.07 13.01
C ILE A 174 31.03 -22.10 12.45
N ILE A 175 31.19 -22.43 11.17
CA ILE A 175 30.57 -23.59 10.53
C ILE A 175 31.28 -24.85 11.07
N LYS A 176 30.58 -25.69 11.82
CA LYS A 176 31.05 -27.04 12.16
C LYS A 176 30.75 -27.97 10.98
N TYR A 177 31.78 -28.44 10.29
CA TYR A 177 31.66 -29.61 9.42
C TYR A 177 31.78 -30.87 10.25
N ASN A 178 30.80 -31.76 10.11
CA ASN A 178 30.81 -33.09 10.68
C ASN A 178 31.51 -34.03 9.67
N LYS A 179 32.51 -34.78 10.12
CA LYS A 179 33.12 -35.89 9.37
C LYS A 179 33.30 -37.06 10.34
N ASN A 180 32.64 -38.17 9.98
CA ASN A 180 32.81 -39.58 10.34
C ASN A 180 33.24 -39.93 11.76
#